data_AF-A0A7X7GGI0-F1
#
_entry.id   AF-A0A7X7GGI0-F1
#
_cell.length_a   1.000
_cell.length_b   1.000
_cell.length_c   1.000
_cell.angle_alpha   90.00
_cell.angle_beta   90.00
_cell.angle_gamma   90.00
#
_symmetry.space_group_name_H-M   'P 1'
#
loop_
_entity.id
_entity.type
_entity.pdbx_description
1 polymer ?
#
loop_
_entity_poly.entity_id
_entity_poly.type
_entity_poly.pdbx_seq_one_letter_code
_entity_poly.pdbx_strand_id
1 'polypeptide(L)'
;MIVRLPYEPPLAHRPLWNALAAHAVSGLERRDPHTGSHSRVIECSSGLAQVTLTVRPESCHVEADVESAEADADEVIEIVRSWLDLDAVPTVIDSALRRDPVLAPLVGSRPGMRRLGSVDGFETAVLTVLGQQVSVAAARTFGSRLVSAYGRDHGSFRLFPTPERLAAEPTETLRVSVGLTRSRARTVTALATAACDGLSLRSGTDPARFRRELLALPGIGPWTADYLAVRVLGDPDAFTPGDLVLRRALGVDSGIEAARLAENWRPWRAYALFHLWADAVYG
;
A
#
# COMPACT_ATOMS: atom_id res chain seq x y z
N MET A 1 0.98 -16.82 18.35
CA MET A 1 -0.37 -17.42 18.23
C MET A 1 -0.67 -17.52 16.75
N ILE A 2 -1.07 -18.68 16.27
CA ILE A 2 -1.41 -18.86 14.86
C ILE A 2 -2.88 -18.55 14.65
N VAL A 3 -3.17 -17.58 13.78
CA VAL A 3 -4.53 -17.23 13.34
C VAL A 3 -4.70 -17.63 11.88
N ARG A 4 -5.87 -18.19 11.55
CA ARG A 4 -6.25 -18.49 10.17
C ARG A 4 -7.22 -17.44 9.67
N LEU A 5 -6.83 -16.73 8.63
CA LEU A 5 -7.60 -15.67 8.00
C LEU A 5 -8.22 -16.19 6.70
N PRO A 6 -9.46 -16.69 6.72
CA PRO A 6 -10.11 -17.20 5.53
C PRO A 6 -10.38 -16.06 4.53
N TYR A 7 -10.35 -16.39 3.24
CA TYR A 7 -10.75 -15.54 2.14
C TYR A 7 -11.65 -16.30 1.16
N GLU A 8 -12.45 -15.58 0.39
CA GLU A 8 -13.24 -16.19 -0.69
C GLU A 8 -12.34 -16.48 -1.91
N PRO A 9 -12.22 -17.73 -2.40
CA PRO A 9 -11.44 -18.03 -3.59
C PRO A 9 -12.15 -17.53 -4.88
N PRO A 10 -11.41 -17.30 -5.98
CA PRO A 10 -9.95 -17.46 -6.10
C PRO A 10 -9.18 -16.29 -5.46
N LEU A 11 -7.91 -16.54 -5.14
CA LEU A 11 -6.95 -15.51 -4.74
C LEU A 11 -5.79 -15.52 -5.74
N ALA A 12 -5.58 -14.39 -6.43
CA ALA A 12 -4.39 -14.15 -7.25
C ALA A 12 -3.17 -13.91 -6.33
N HIS A 13 -2.75 -14.95 -5.61
CA HIS A 13 -1.73 -14.84 -4.57
C HIS A 13 -0.35 -14.43 -5.10
N ARG A 14 0.04 -14.90 -6.30
CA ARG A 14 1.34 -14.58 -6.90
C ARG A 14 1.53 -13.07 -7.14
N PRO A 15 0.63 -12.35 -7.85
CA PRO A 15 0.77 -10.90 -8.01
C PRO A 15 0.69 -10.14 -6.68
N LEU A 16 -0.14 -10.58 -5.72
CA LEU A 16 -0.20 -9.97 -4.38
C LEU A 16 1.14 -10.10 -3.63
N TRP A 17 1.76 -11.30 -3.66
CA TRP A 17 3.06 -11.55 -3.05
C TRP A 17 4.21 -10.83 -3.77
N ASN A 18 4.14 -10.71 -5.10
CA ASN A 18 5.10 -9.92 -5.88
C ASN A 18 5.02 -8.44 -5.53
N ALA A 19 3.81 -7.90 -5.35
CA ALA A 19 3.63 -6.53 -4.91
C ALA A 19 4.22 -6.30 -3.51
N LEU A 20 3.94 -7.18 -2.54
CA LEU A 20 4.58 -7.14 -1.21
C LEU A 20 6.10 -7.16 -1.32
N ALA A 21 6.68 -8.06 -2.11
CA ALA A 21 8.13 -8.17 -2.29
C ALA A 21 8.76 -6.96 -2.99
N ALA A 22 8.07 -6.36 -3.96
CA ALA A 22 8.52 -5.18 -4.67
C ALA A 22 8.60 -3.95 -3.74
N HIS A 23 7.66 -3.84 -2.80
CA HIS A 23 7.58 -2.73 -1.84
C HIS A 23 8.33 -2.98 -0.53
N ALA A 24 8.80 -4.21 -0.27
CA ALA A 24 9.42 -4.60 1.00
C ALA A 24 10.62 -3.71 1.39
N VAL A 25 10.52 -3.00 2.51
CA VAL A 25 11.60 -2.12 3.00
C VAL A 25 12.53 -2.90 3.94
N SER A 26 13.85 -2.82 3.70
CA SER A 26 14.84 -3.51 4.53
C SER A 26 14.80 -3.01 5.98
N GLY A 27 14.79 -3.95 6.92
CA GLY A 27 14.66 -3.69 8.36
C GLY A 27 13.21 -3.58 8.83
N LEU A 28 12.29 -3.09 8.00
CA LEU A 28 10.86 -2.98 8.32
C LEU A 28 10.13 -4.31 8.08
N GLU A 29 10.47 -4.97 6.98
CA GLU A 29 9.81 -6.19 6.52
C GLU A 29 10.87 -7.23 6.12
N ARG A 30 10.53 -8.50 6.31
CA ARG A 30 11.36 -9.64 5.91
C ARG A 30 10.55 -10.56 5.01
N ARG A 31 11.17 -11.01 3.92
CA ARG A 31 10.66 -12.04 3.04
C ARG A 31 11.54 -13.26 3.14
N ASP A 32 10.94 -14.42 3.32
CA ASP A 32 11.65 -15.67 3.12
C ASP A 32 11.36 -16.20 1.71
N PRO A 33 12.37 -16.26 0.82
CA PRO A 33 12.18 -16.75 -0.54
C PRO A 33 11.88 -18.26 -0.60
N HIS A 34 12.18 -19.03 0.44
CA HIS A 34 11.96 -20.47 0.48
C HIS A 34 10.52 -20.80 0.90
N THR A 35 10.05 -20.19 1.98
CA THR A 35 8.68 -20.40 2.49
C THR A 35 7.65 -19.48 1.83
N GLY A 36 8.10 -18.42 1.15
CA GLY A 36 7.24 -17.37 0.61
C GLY A 36 6.59 -16.51 1.70
N SER A 37 7.02 -16.63 2.96
CA SER A 37 6.44 -15.90 4.08
C SER A 37 6.83 -14.42 4.06
N HIS A 38 5.95 -13.59 4.63
CA HIS A 38 6.16 -12.16 4.82
C HIS A 38 6.04 -11.80 6.29
N SER A 39 7.09 -11.26 6.89
CA SER A 39 7.11 -10.89 8.29
C SER A 39 7.33 -9.40 8.48
N ARG A 40 6.63 -8.80 9.45
CA ARG A 40 6.84 -7.41 9.87
C ARG A 40 6.29 -7.17 11.26
N VAL A 41 6.57 -6.00 11.83
CA VAL A 41 5.89 -5.52 13.03
C VAL A 41 4.72 -4.63 12.63
N ILE A 42 3.60 -4.79 13.32
CA ILE A 42 2.39 -3.97 13.23
C ILE A 42 2.22 -3.25 14.57
N GLU A 43 1.95 -1.95 14.51
CA GLU A 43 1.59 -1.15 15.67
C GLU A 43 0.07 -1.19 15.86
N CYS A 44 -0.35 -1.63 17.04
CA CYS A 44 -1.73 -1.76 17.47
C CYS A 44 -1.97 -0.77 18.62
N SER A 45 -3.24 -0.49 18.92
CA SER A 45 -3.66 0.43 19.97
C SER A 45 -3.12 0.06 21.36
N SER A 46 -2.93 -1.23 21.62
CA SER A 46 -2.43 -1.74 22.91
C SER A 46 -0.95 -2.15 22.90
N GLY A 47 -0.26 -2.10 21.76
CA GLY A 47 1.15 -2.51 21.69
C GLY A 47 1.61 -2.94 20.31
N LEU A 48 2.75 -3.62 20.25
CA LEU A 48 3.36 -4.08 19.00
C LEU A 48 3.10 -5.57 18.80
N ALA A 49 2.84 -5.97 17.55
CA ALA A 49 2.71 -7.37 17.15
C ALA A 49 3.67 -7.66 16.00
N GLN A 50 4.58 -8.63 16.18
CA GLN A 50 5.29 -9.22 15.07
C GLN A 50 4.37 -10.24 14.40
N VAL A 51 4.16 -10.10 13.09
CA VAL A 51 3.34 -11.04 12.32
C VAL A 51 4.16 -11.69 11.24
N THR A 52 3.97 -12.99 11.03
CA THR A 52 4.49 -13.73 9.87
C THR A 52 3.33 -14.33 9.09
N LEU A 53 3.19 -13.90 7.84
CA LEU A 53 2.09 -14.26 6.96
C LEU A 53 2.52 -15.32 5.94
N THR A 54 1.70 -16.37 5.80
CA THR A 54 1.89 -17.41 4.78
C THR A 54 0.57 -17.76 4.09
N VAL A 55 0.53 -17.75 2.76
CA VAL A 55 -0.67 -18.18 2.02
C VAL A 55 -0.80 -19.70 2.08
N ARG A 56 -2.02 -20.18 2.31
CA ARG A 56 -2.40 -21.59 2.16
C ARG A 56 -3.48 -21.70 1.08
N PRO A 57 -3.13 -21.70 -0.22
CA PRO A 57 -4.10 -21.70 -1.32
C PRO A 57 -5.05 -22.90 -1.29
N GLU A 58 -4.53 -24.08 -0.95
CA GLU A 58 -5.28 -25.34 -0.91
C GLU A 58 -6.40 -25.35 0.15
N SER A 59 -6.26 -24.51 1.19
CA SER A 59 -7.23 -24.39 2.28
C SER A 59 -7.80 -22.97 2.40
N CYS A 60 -7.70 -22.17 1.34
CA CYS A 60 -8.34 -20.86 1.18
C CYS A 60 -8.18 -19.89 2.37
N HIS A 61 -6.99 -19.85 2.98
CA HIS A 61 -6.70 -18.88 4.04
C HIS A 61 -5.26 -18.36 3.98
N VAL A 62 -5.04 -17.23 4.67
CA VAL A 62 -3.70 -16.77 5.05
C VAL A 62 -3.48 -17.14 6.51
N GLU A 63 -2.38 -17.81 6.79
CA GLU A 63 -1.92 -18.08 8.15
C GLU A 63 -1.13 -16.88 8.64
N ALA A 64 -1.50 -16.33 9.80
CA ALA A 64 -0.78 -15.28 10.48
C ALA A 64 -0.25 -15.81 11.81
N ASP A 65 1.07 -16.00 11.92
CA ASP A 65 1.71 -16.25 13.21
C ASP A 65 1.99 -14.91 13.89
N VAL A 66 1.27 -14.64 14.98
CA VAL A 66 1.26 -13.38 15.72
C VAL A 66 2.04 -13.57 17.02
N GLU A 67 3.17 -12.90 17.13
CA GLU A 67 3.96 -12.78 18.35
C GLU A 67 3.70 -11.41 18.98
N SER A 68 2.99 -11.40 20.11
CA SER A 68 2.81 -10.19 20.90
C SER A 68 2.63 -10.50 22.39
N ALA A 69 3.11 -9.59 23.24
CA ALA A 69 2.86 -9.62 24.68
C ALA A 69 1.65 -8.78 25.09
N GLU A 70 1.29 -7.77 24.29
CA GLU A 70 0.36 -6.68 24.70
C GLU A 70 -0.64 -6.30 23.59
N ALA A 71 -0.40 -6.66 22.32
CA ALA A 71 -1.27 -6.28 21.20
C ALA A 71 -2.56 -7.11 21.16
N ASP A 72 -3.66 -6.44 20.82
CA ASP A 72 -4.95 -7.07 20.58
C ASP A 72 -4.92 -7.91 19.30
N ALA A 73 -5.20 -9.20 19.42
CA ALA A 73 -5.23 -10.11 18.29
C ALA A 73 -6.31 -9.72 17.27
N ASP A 74 -7.44 -9.17 17.72
CA ASP A 74 -8.53 -8.79 16.82
C ASP A 74 -8.13 -7.58 15.96
N GLU A 75 -7.43 -6.60 16.52
CA GLU A 75 -6.88 -5.46 15.78
C GLU A 75 -5.84 -5.90 14.74
N VAL A 76 -4.94 -6.83 15.11
CA VAL A 76 -3.98 -7.43 14.17
C VAL A 76 -4.70 -8.13 13.01
N ILE A 77 -5.76 -8.88 13.32
CA ILE A 77 -6.59 -9.57 12.33
C ILE A 77 -7.21 -8.55 11.37
N GLU A 78 -7.85 -7.50 11.88
CA GLU A 78 -8.47 -6.45 11.07
C GLU A 78 -7.45 -5.76 10.14
N ILE A 79 -6.27 -5.41 10.67
CA ILE A 79 -5.20 -4.79 9.89
C ILE A 79 -4.73 -5.72 8.78
N VAL A 80 -4.47 -7.01 9.06
CA VAL A 80 -4.00 -7.96 8.05
C VAL A 80 -5.09 -8.24 7.01
N ARG A 81 -6.36 -8.36 7.41
CA ARG A 81 -7.48 -8.55 6.49
C ARG A 81 -7.64 -7.37 5.53
N SER A 82 -7.56 -6.14 6.06
CA SER A 82 -7.60 -4.91 5.25
C SER A 82 -6.37 -4.78 4.34
N TRP A 83 -5.18 -5.08 4.87
CA TRP A 83 -3.92 -5.00 4.12
C TRP A 83 -3.90 -5.93 2.91
N LEU A 84 -4.42 -7.15 3.05
CA LEU A 84 -4.45 -8.15 1.98
C LEU A 84 -5.81 -8.22 1.24
N ASP A 85 -6.78 -7.38 1.62
CA ASP A 85 -8.13 -7.31 1.04
C ASP A 85 -8.85 -8.67 1.05
N LEU A 86 -8.76 -9.36 2.20
CA LEU A 86 -9.26 -10.75 2.36
C LEU A 86 -10.79 -10.86 2.40
N ASP A 87 -11.48 -9.76 2.65
CA ASP A 87 -12.95 -9.68 2.71
C ASP A 87 -13.60 -9.42 1.34
N ALA A 88 -12.80 -9.20 0.29
CA ALA A 88 -13.32 -8.94 -1.05
C ALA A 88 -13.97 -10.20 -1.67
N VAL A 89 -15.08 -9.99 -2.40
CA VAL A 89 -15.83 -11.05 -3.10
C VAL A 89 -15.37 -11.10 -4.56
N PRO A 90 -14.36 -11.92 -4.91
CA PRO A 90 -13.69 -11.86 -6.20
C PRO A 90 -14.62 -12.23 -7.35
N THR A 91 -15.59 -13.11 -7.11
CA THR A 91 -16.56 -13.57 -8.12
C THR A 91 -17.39 -12.41 -8.69
N VAL A 92 -17.84 -11.49 -7.84
CA VAL A 92 -18.59 -10.29 -8.22
C VAL A 92 -17.71 -9.30 -8.98
N ILE A 93 -16.52 -9.04 -8.45
CA ILE A 93 -15.56 -8.09 -9.02
C ILE A 93 -15.09 -8.55 -10.40
N ASP A 94 -14.63 -9.79 -10.49
CA ASP A 94 -14.17 -10.41 -11.74
C ASP A 94 -15.28 -10.40 -12.80
N SER A 95 -16.52 -10.73 -12.43
CA SER A 95 -17.65 -10.74 -13.35
C SER A 95 -17.94 -9.34 -13.94
N ALA A 96 -17.81 -8.30 -13.12
CA ALA A 96 -17.97 -6.93 -13.57
C ALA A 96 -16.83 -6.50 -14.51
N LEU A 97 -15.57 -6.72 -14.10
CA LEU A 97 -14.40 -6.27 -14.87
C LEU A 97 -14.20 -7.05 -16.17
N ARG A 98 -14.58 -8.33 -16.25
CA ARG A 98 -14.49 -9.14 -17.50
C ARG A 98 -15.37 -8.63 -18.65
N ARG A 99 -16.30 -7.70 -18.39
CA ARG A 99 -17.12 -7.09 -19.44
C ARG A 99 -16.34 -6.07 -20.26
N ASP A 100 -15.26 -5.54 -19.71
CA ASP A 100 -14.38 -4.62 -20.41
C ASP A 100 -13.33 -5.39 -21.25
N PRO A 101 -13.21 -5.11 -22.57
CA PRO A 101 -12.28 -5.83 -23.43
C PRO A 101 -10.80 -5.73 -23.04
N VAL A 102 -10.39 -4.64 -22.40
CA VAL A 102 -9.00 -4.45 -21.93
C VAL A 102 -8.76 -5.31 -20.69
N LEU A 103 -9.71 -5.35 -19.76
CA LEU A 103 -9.55 -6.08 -18.51
C LEU A 103 -9.85 -7.58 -18.62
N ALA A 104 -10.73 -8.01 -19.52
CA ALA A 104 -11.10 -9.41 -19.70
C ALA A 104 -9.91 -10.40 -19.75
N PRO A 105 -8.85 -10.20 -20.57
CA PRO A 105 -7.69 -11.09 -20.56
C PRO A 105 -6.89 -11.02 -19.25
N LEU A 106 -6.82 -9.86 -18.61
CA LEU A 106 -6.10 -9.67 -17.34
C LEU A 106 -6.81 -10.35 -16.17
N VAL A 107 -8.14 -10.34 -16.16
CA VAL A 107 -8.95 -11.08 -15.18
C VAL A 107 -8.87 -12.58 -15.47
N GLY A 108 -8.92 -13.00 -16.73
CA GLY A 108 -8.79 -14.41 -17.09
C GLY A 108 -7.45 -15.03 -16.67
N SER A 109 -6.35 -14.26 -16.75
CA SER A 109 -5.01 -14.71 -16.35
C SER A 109 -4.76 -14.64 -14.84
N ARG A 110 -5.42 -13.73 -14.12
CA ARG A 110 -5.19 -13.47 -12.69
C ARG A 110 -6.52 -13.30 -11.93
N PRO A 111 -7.42 -14.31 -11.92
CA PRO A 111 -8.72 -14.19 -11.29
C PRO A 111 -8.59 -14.01 -9.78
N GLY A 112 -9.47 -13.21 -9.18
CA GLY A 112 -9.40 -12.89 -7.76
C GLY A 112 -8.22 -12.01 -7.37
N MET A 113 -7.94 -11.01 -8.20
CA MET A 113 -7.00 -9.93 -7.85
C MET A 113 -7.46 -9.21 -6.59
N ARG A 114 -6.51 -8.92 -5.71
CA ARG A 114 -6.74 -8.16 -4.47
C ARG A 114 -6.14 -6.78 -4.57
N ARG A 115 -6.72 -5.86 -3.81
CA ARG A 115 -6.12 -4.55 -3.60
C ARG A 115 -5.14 -4.68 -2.46
N LEU A 116 -3.86 -4.43 -2.72
CA LEU A 116 -2.90 -4.33 -1.63
C LEU A 116 -3.21 -3.04 -0.85
N GLY A 117 -3.67 -3.18 0.38
CA GLY A 117 -3.96 -2.06 1.27
C GLY A 117 -2.68 -1.50 1.92
N SER A 118 -2.86 -1.09 3.17
CA SER A 118 -1.84 -0.46 4.00
C SER A 118 -1.96 -0.99 5.42
N VAL A 119 -0.84 -1.22 6.10
CA VAL A 119 -0.86 -1.49 7.55
C VAL A 119 -0.81 -0.22 8.39
N ASP A 120 -0.22 0.84 7.84
CA ASP A 120 -0.15 2.17 8.43
C ASP A 120 -0.14 3.23 7.32
N GLY A 121 -1.08 4.15 7.41
CA GLY A 121 -1.29 5.14 6.35
C GLY A 121 -0.21 6.22 6.31
N PHE A 122 0.43 6.54 7.45
CA PHE A 122 1.53 7.48 7.46
C PHE A 122 2.78 6.91 6.79
N GLU A 123 3.17 5.69 7.14
CA GLU A 123 4.19 4.89 6.47
C GLU A 123 3.94 4.85 4.97
N THR A 124 2.72 4.50 4.57
CA THR A 124 2.34 4.39 3.15
C THR A 124 2.45 5.72 2.44
N ALA A 125 2.02 6.81 3.07
CA ALA A 125 2.12 8.16 2.52
C ALA A 125 3.57 8.61 2.36
N VAL A 126 4.42 8.40 3.36
CA VAL A 126 5.85 8.72 3.28
C VAL A 126 6.51 7.90 2.18
N LEU A 127 6.34 6.58 2.15
CA LEU A 127 6.92 5.70 1.12
C LEU A 127 6.44 6.08 -0.30
N THR A 128 5.18 6.51 -0.45
CA THR A 128 4.66 7.02 -1.72
C THR A 128 5.39 8.28 -2.15
N VAL A 129 5.63 9.23 -1.23
CA VAL A 129 6.43 10.45 -1.51
C VAL A 129 7.86 10.11 -1.90
N LEU A 130 8.49 9.14 -1.21
CA LEU A 130 9.85 8.71 -1.53
C LEU A 130 9.95 8.11 -2.95
N GLY A 131 8.88 7.43 -3.39
CA GLY A 131 8.76 6.79 -4.70
C GLY A 131 8.34 7.69 -5.85
N GLN A 132 8.02 8.97 -5.60
CA GLN A 132 7.66 9.90 -6.67
C GLN A 132 8.78 10.03 -7.72
N GLN A 133 8.41 9.82 -8.99
CA GLN A 133 9.27 9.99 -10.17
C GLN A 133 10.54 9.10 -10.19
N VAL A 134 10.53 7.98 -9.46
CA VAL A 134 11.63 7.00 -9.44
C VAL A 134 11.11 5.58 -9.63
N SER A 135 12.01 4.61 -9.87
CA SER A 135 11.62 3.21 -9.91
C SER A 135 11.24 2.68 -8.52
N VAL A 136 10.47 1.59 -8.46
CA VAL A 136 10.10 0.91 -7.21
C VAL A 136 11.36 0.49 -6.43
N ALA A 137 12.39 0.00 -7.10
CA ALA A 137 13.66 -0.37 -6.46
C ALA A 137 14.39 0.83 -5.81
N ALA A 138 14.36 2.00 -6.47
CA ALA A 138 14.90 3.23 -5.89
C ALA A 138 14.06 3.72 -4.71
N ALA A 139 12.73 3.67 -4.82
CA ALA A 139 11.81 3.98 -3.72
C ALA A 139 12.11 3.13 -2.47
N ARG A 140 12.27 1.81 -2.65
CA ARG A 140 12.66 0.86 -1.59
C ARG A 140 14.01 1.21 -0.96
N THR A 141 14.96 1.66 -1.77
CA THR A 141 16.28 2.10 -1.28
C THR A 141 16.14 3.32 -0.38
N PHE A 142 15.34 4.32 -0.75
CA PHE A 142 15.06 5.48 0.10
C PHE A 142 14.33 5.07 1.37
N GLY A 143 13.31 4.21 1.29
CA GLY A 143 12.61 3.67 2.46
C GLY A 143 13.56 2.97 3.44
N SER A 144 14.48 2.15 2.92
CA SER A 144 15.45 1.42 3.75
C SER A 144 16.44 2.35 4.45
N ARG A 145 16.88 3.43 3.78
CA ARG A 145 17.73 4.47 4.40
C ARG A 145 16.97 5.26 5.46
N LEU A 146 15.70 5.60 5.22
CA LEU A 146 14.86 6.30 6.17
C LEU A 146 14.63 5.47 7.44
N VAL A 147 14.29 4.18 7.30
CA VAL A 147 14.12 3.26 8.44
C VAL A 147 15.44 3.02 9.17
N SER A 148 16.56 2.93 8.44
CA SER A 148 17.89 2.79 9.05
C SER A 148 18.30 4.03 9.85
N ALA A 149 18.02 5.23 9.35
CA ALA A 149 18.41 6.49 10.00
C ALA A 149 17.48 6.89 11.15
N TYR A 150 16.18 6.62 11.03
CA TYR A 150 15.16 7.21 11.91
C TYR A 150 14.22 6.19 12.55
N GLY A 151 14.26 4.92 12.15
CA GLY A 151 13.43 3.86 12.73
C GLY A 151 13.95 3.43 14.11
N ARG A 152 13.05 2.88 14.93
CA ARG A 152 13.39 2.34 16.26
C ARG A 152 13.57 0.84 16.18
N ASP A 153 14.62 0.31 16.80
CA ASP A 153 14.86 -1.14 16.84
C ASP A 153 13.76 -1.88 17.61
N HIS A 154 13.34 -3.03 17.09
CA HIS A 154 12.40 -3.96 17.73
C HIS A 154 12.77 -5.40 17.37
N GLY A 155 13.54 -6.05 18.25
CA GLY A 155 14.05 -7.39 18.02
C GLY A 155 14.87 -7.46 16.74
N SER A 156 14.39 -8.23 15.75
CA SER A 156 15.05 -8.39 14.45
C SER A 156 14.48 -7.49 13.33
N PHE A 157 13.60 -6.55 13.71
CA PHE A 157 12.95 -5.57 12.86
C PHE A 157 13.23 -4.15 13.36
N ARG A 158 12.81 -3.18 12.57
CA ARG A 158 12.73 -1.77 12.92
C ARG A 158 11.31 -1.28 12.69
N LEU A 159 10.84 -0.43 13.59
CA LEU A 159 9.58 0.29 13.41
C LEU A 159 9.78 1.45 12.45
N PHE A 160 8.75 1.77 11.69
CA PHE A 160 8.75 2.96 10.87
C PHE A 160 8.85 4.23 11.75
N PRO A 161 9.56 5.29 11.32
CA PRO A 161 9.64 6.53 12.10
C PRO A 161 8.26 7.16 12.29
N THR A 162 7.95 7.60 13.51
CA THR A 162 6.69 8.29 13.80
C THR A 162 6.62 9.67 13.13
N PRO A 163 5.43 10.24 12.95
CA PRO A 163 5.28 11.63 12.49
C PRO A 163 6.12 12.62 13.31
N GLU A 164 6.10 12.52 14.63
CA GLU A 164 6.82 13.41 15.54
C GLU A 164 8.32 13.32 15.32
N ARG A 165 8.84 12.10 15.12
CA ARG A 165 10.26 11.88 14.88
C ARG A 165 10.72 12.53 13.58
N LEU A 166 9.94 12.43 12.51
CA LEU A 166 10.27 13.03 11.21
C LEU A 166 10.02 14.55 11.18
N ALA A 167 9.01 15.04 11.89
CA ALA A 167 8.69 16.47 11.99
C ALA A 167 9.73 17.23 12.82
N ALA A 168 10.32 16.59 13.84
CA ALA A 168 11.38 17.17 14.66
C ALA A 168 12.76 17.22 13.97
N GLU A 169 12.93 16.47 12.88
CA GLU A 169 14.20 16.38 12.17
C GLU A 169 14.39 17.58 11.21
N PRO A 170 15.54 18.29 11.24
CA PRO A 170 15.82 19.33 10.27
C PRO A 170 15.74 18.78 8.84
N THR A 171 14.96 19.44 7.96
CA THR A 171 14.70 18.95 6.59
C THR A 171 15.98 18.68 5.80
N GLU A 172 17.03 19.47 6.00
CA GLU A 172 18.32 19.26 5.31
C GLU A 172 19.05 18.01 5.81
N THR A 173 18.97 17.69 7.10
CA THR A 173 19.52 16.46 7.66
C THR A 173 18.76 15.24 7.12
N LEU A 174 17.42 15.28 7.15
CA LEU A 174 16.57 14.25 6.56
C LEU A 174 16.93 14.00 5.08
N ARG A 175 17.12 15.09 4.32
CA ARG A 175 17.51 15.04 2.91
C ARG A 175 18.83 14.30 2.71
N VAL A 176 19.86 14.65 3.47
CA VAL A 176 21.21 14.06 3.35
C VAL A 176 21.21 12.61 3.78
N SER A 177 20.64 12.29 4.94
CA SER A 177 20.61 10.93 5.51
C SER A 177 19.93 9.92 4.58
N VAL A 178 18.83 10.32 3.95
CA VAL A 178 18.05 9.44 3.07
C VAL A 178 18.53 9.53 1.60
N GLY A 179 19.17 10.63 1.22
CA GLY A 179 19.61 10.90 -0.15
C GLY A 179 18.48 11.42 -1.04
N LEU A 180 17.64 12.32 -0.51
CA LEU A 180 16.47 12.86 -1.22
C LEU A 180 16.79 14.14 -1.99
N THR A 181 15.90 14.49 -2.91
CA THR A 181 15.85 15.86 -3.45
C THR A 181 15.32 16.82 -2.38
N ARG A 182 15.63 18.11 -2.48
CA ARG A 182 15.09 19.13 -1.57
C ARG A 182 13.55 19.12 -1.57
N SER A 183 12.94 18.94 -2.73
CA SER A 183 11.48 18.89 -2.87
C SER A 183 10.89 17.71 -2.08
N ARG A 184 11.43 16.49 -2.25
CA ARG A 184 10.94 15.30 -1.53
C ARG A 184 11.16 15.39 -0.03
N ALA A 185 12.31 15.88 0.42
CA ALA A 185 12.55 16.10 1.85
C ALA A 185 11.53 17.10 2.44
N ARG A 186 11.26 18.21 1.75
CA ARG A 186 10.24 19.18 2.16
C ARG A 186 8.84 18.56 2.21
N THR A 187 8.48 17.72 1.23
CA THR A 187 7.19 17.02 1.23
C THR A 187 7.06 16.06 2.41
N VAL A 188 8.11 15.27 2.72
CA VAL A 188 8.10 14.37 3.88
C VAL A 188 7.97 15.15 5.19
N THR A 189 8.73 16.24 5.37
CA THR A 189 8.60 17.09 6.56
C THR A 189 7.18 17.67 6.66
N ALA A 190 6.62 18.22 5.58
CA ALA A 190 5.28 18.79 5.58
C ALA A 190 4.18 17.75 5.89
N LEU A 191 4.32 16.54 5.36
CA LEU A 191 3.41 15.43 5.65
C LEU A 191 3.51 14.99 7.12
N ALA A 192 4.72 14.91 7.68
CA ALA A 192 4.94 14.60 9.08
C ALA A 192 4.34 15.65 10.01
N THR A 193 4.58 16.94 9.74
CA THR A 193 3.96 18.04 10.49
C THR A 193 2.44 18.00 10.40
N ALA A 194 1.87 17.81 9.21
CA ALA A 194 0.43 17.73 9.05
C ALA A 194 -0.19 16.54 9.81
N ALA A 195 0.49 15.39 9.85
CA ALA A 195 0.08 14.24 10.65
C ALA A 195 0.09 14.56 12.16
N CYS A 196 1.11 15.26 12.67
CA CYS A 196 1.12 15.77 14.05
C CYS A 196 -0.04 16.76 14.32
N ASP A 197 -0.42 17.54 13.31
CA ASP A 197 -1.50 18.54 13.39
C ASP A 197 -2.90 17.95 13.13
N GLY A 198 -3.02 16.61 13.02
CA GLY A 198 -4.31 15.91 12.96
C GLY A 198 -4.78 15.51 11.56
N LEU A 199 -3.92 15.54 10.54
CA LEU A 199 -4.19 14.89 9.25
C LEU A 199 -4.43 13.38 9.49
N SER A 200 -5.65 12.90 9.22
CA SER A 200 -5.99 11.49 9.37
C SER A 200 -5.60 10.68 8.15
N LEU A 201 -4.63 9.78 8.33
CA LEU A 201 -4.19 8.80 7.33
C LEU A 201 -4.67 7.39 7.69
N ARG A 202 -6.00 7.25 7.90
CA ARG A 202 -6.61 5.99 8.34
C ARG A 202 -7.78 5.61 7.44
N SER A 203 -8.07 4.32 7.34
CA SER A 203 -9.33 3.83 6.78
C SER A 203 -10.52 4.46 7.51
N GLY A 204 -11.63 4.66 6.81
CA GLY A 204 -12.82 5.34 7.35
C GLY A 204 -12.75 6.88 7.39
N THR A 205 -11.62 7.49 7.03
CA THR A 205 -11.55 8.95 6.83
C THR A 205 -12.40 9.35 5.63
N ASP A 206 -13.15 10.46 5.73
CA ASP A 206 -13.96 10.99 4.62
C ASP A 206 -13.10 11.20 3.36
N PRO A 207 -13.39 10.57 2.22
CA PRO A 207 -12.53 10.62 1.03
C PRO A 207 -12.33 12.03 0.48
N ALA A 208 -13.36 12.89 0.53
CA ALA A 208 -13.28 14.25 0.02
C ALA A 208 -12.36 15.12 0.89
N ARG A 209 -12.48 15.01 2.21
CA ARG A 209 -11.59 15.65 3.18
C ARG A 209 -10.17 15.14 3.04
N PHE A 210 -9.98 13.82 3.05
CA PHE A 210 -8.67 13.15 2.91
C PHE A 210 -7.91 13.68 1.69
N ARG A 211 -8.56 13.67 0.53
CA ARG A 211 -7.98 14.15 -0.72
C ARG A 211 -7.65 15.64 -0.67
N ARG A 212 -8.55 16.47 -0.13
CA ARG A 212 -8.37 17.92 -0.09
C ARG A 212 -7.23 18.34 0.85
N GLU A 213 -7.12 17.71 2.02
CA GLU A 213 -6.03 17.98 2.97
C GLU A 213 -4.68 17.53 2.41
N LEU A 214 -4.61 16.36 1.77
CA LEU A 214 -3.39 15.90 1.08
C LEU A 214 -2.94 16.85 -0.03
N LEU A 215 -3.87 17.34 -0.86
CA LEU A 215 -3.56 18.27 -1.94
C LEU A 215 -3.12 19.66 -1.46
N ALA A 216 -3.39 20.02 -0.21
CA ALA A 216 -2.88 21.26 0.37
C ALA A 216 -1.38 21.17 0.71
N LEU A 217 -0.81 19.95 0.77
CA LEU A 217 0.59 19.75 1.14
C LEU A 217 1.54 19.98 -0.06
N PRO A 218 2.70 20.63 0.17
CA PRO A 218 3.65 20.92 -0.90
C PRO A 218 4.24 19.63 -1.48
N GLY A 219 4.10 19.46 -2.80
CA GLY A 219 4.63 18.29 -3.53
C GLY A 219 3.73 17.06 -3.49
N ILE A 220 2.53 17.14 -2.91
CA ILE A 220 1.49 16.13 -3.07
C ILE A 220 0.53 16.60 -4.18
N GLY A 221 0.59 15.91 -5.32
CA GLY A 221 -0.32 16.16 -6.44
C GLY A 221 -1.50 15.19 -6.50
N PRO A 222 -2.42 15.36 -7.47
CA PRO A 222 -3.58 14.50 -7.65
C PRO A 222 -3.25 13.01 -7.66
N TRP A 223 -2.24 12.59 -8.41
CA TRP A 223 -1.83 11.19 -8.47
C TRP A 223 -1.47 10.62 -7.08
N THR A 224 -0.72 11.36 -6.26
CA THR A 224 -0.34 10.89 -4.92
C THR A 224 -1.54 10.80 -3.99
N ALA A 225 -2.43 11.80 -4.01
CA ALA A 225 -3.63 11.79 -3.18
C ALA A 225 -4.58 10.64 -3.58
N ASP A 226 -4.77 10.44 -4.88
CA ASP A 226 -5.63 9.39 -5.42
C ASP A 226 -5.03 7.98 -5.17
N TYR A 227 -3.71 7.83 -5.26
CA TYR A 227 -3.02 6.58 -4.92
C TYR A 227 -3.17 6.23 -3.44
N LEU A 228 -3.08 7.24 -2.56
CA LEU A 228 -3.29 7.04 -1.13
C LEU A 228 -4.76 6.72 -0.81
N ALA A 229 -5.72 7.22 -1.57
CA ALA A 229 -7.11 6.77 -1.44
C ALA A 229 -7.25 5.26 -1.75
N VAL A 230 -6.56 4.77 -2.78
CA VAL A 230 -6.53 3.33 -3.10
C VAL A 230 -5.89 2.51 -1.98
N ARG A 231 -4.69 2.90 -1.51
CA ARG A 231 -3.90 2.09 -0.55
C ARG A 231 -4.33 2.25 0.91
N VAL A 232 -4.66 3.47 1.33
CA VAL A 232 -4.89 3.84 2.75
C VAL A 232 -6.38 3.83 3.10
N LEU A 233 -7.24 4.45 2.28
CA LEU A 233 -8.68 4.43 2.55
C LEU A 233 -9.29 3.06 2.23
N GLY A 234 -8.62 2.27 1.38
CA GLY A 234 -9.16 1.01 0.92
C GLY A 234 -10.46 1.21 0.13
N ASP A 235 -10.59 2.31 -0.61
CA ASP A 235 -11.75 2.56 -1.48
C ASP A 235 -11.71 1.63 -2.73
N PRO A 236 -12.70 0.74 -2.93
CA PRO A 236 -12.73 -0.17 -4.07
C PRO A 236 -12.95 0.55 -5.41
N ASP A 237 -13.45 1.79 -5.38
CA ASP A 237 -13.75 2.60 -6.55
C ASP A 237 -12.77 3.79 -6.73
N ALA A 238 -11.74 3.91 -5.88
CA ALA A 238 -10.70 4.91 -6.07
C ALA A 238 -9.90 4.65 -7.35
N PHE A 239 -9.45 5.74 -7.99
CA PHE A 239 -8.83 5.68 -9.30
C PHE A 239 -7.75 6.75 -9.49
N THR A 240 -6.67 6.43 -10.21
CA THR A 240 -5.51 7.29 -10.42
C THR A 240 -5.35 7.68 -11.90
N PRO A 241 -6.20 8.57 -12.46
CA PRO A 241 -6.23 8.84 -13.91
C PRO A 241 -4.91 9.37 -14.48
N GLY A 242 -4.09 10.02 -13.65
CA GLY A 242 -2.76 10.52 -14.05
C GLY A 242 -1.65 9.46 -14.04
N ASP A 243 -1.94 8.21 -13.68
CA ASP A 243 -0.93 7.16 -13.56
C ASP A 243 -0.36 6.77 -14.92
N LEU A 244 0.97 6.82 -15.05
CA LEU A 244 1.65 6.60 -16.32
C LEU A 244 1.58 5.13 -16.77
N VAL A 245 1.61 4.19 -15.84
CA VAL A 245 1.53 2.76 -16.13
C VAL A 245 0.15 2.42 -16.65
N LEU A 246 -0.89 2.86 -15.92
CA LEU A 246 -2.28 2.79 -16.33
C LEU A 246 -2.49 3.37 -17.74
N ARG A 247 -2.07 4.61 -17.96
CA ARG A 247 -2.31 5.29 -19.23
C ARG A 247 -1.65 4.58 -20.41
N ARG A 248 -0.43 4.06 -20.21
CA ARG A 248 0.26 3.25 -21.22
C ARG A 248 -0.49 1.95 -21.50
N ALA A 249 -0.99 1.27 -20.46
CA ALA A 249 -1.76 0.05 -20.62
C ALA A 249 -3.10 0.28 -21.35
N LEU A 250 -3.70 1.45 -21.19
CA LEU A 250 -4.92 1.85 -21.91
C LEU A 250 -4.65 2.45 -23.30
N GLY A 251 -3.39 2.79 -23.62
CA GLY A 251 -3.04 3.48 -24.86
C GLY A 251 -3.57 4.91 -24.95
N VAL A 252 -3.69 5.63 -23.82
CA VAL A 252 -4.29 6.97 -23.75
C VAL A 252 -3.30 8.07 -23.36
N ASP A 253 -3.51 9.25 -23.92
CA ASP A 253 -2.59 10.40 -23.78
C ASP A 253 -3.02 11.41 -22.70
N SER A 254 -4.17 11.22 -22.07
CA SER A 254 -4.65 12.10 -21.01
C SER A 254 -5.30 11.34 -19.86
N GLY A 255 -5.23 11.93 -18.65
CA GLY A 255 -5.98 11.40 -17.51
C GLY A 255 -7.50 11.58 -17.65
N ILE A 256 -7.95 12.56 -18.45
CA ILE A 256 -9.37 12.77 -18.74
C ILE A 256 -9.93 11.58 -19.51
N GLU A 257 -9.20 11.12 -20.53
CA GLU A 257 -9.58 9.94 -21.31
C GLU A 257 -9.51 8.67 -20.46
N ALA A 258 -8.46 8.49 -19.66
CA ALA A 258 -8.36 7.38 -18.72
C ALA A 258 -9.55 7.35 -17.73
N ALA A 259 -9.94 8.50 -17.18
CA ALA A 259 -11.09 8.61 -16.28
C ALA A 259 -12.40 8.25 -16.98
N ARG A 260 -12.59 8.69 -18.24
CA ARG A 260 -13.78 8.37 -19.03
C ARG A 260 -13.91 6.86 -19.29
N LEU A 261 -12.81 6.19 -19.64
CA LEU A 261 -12.80 4.74 -19.85
C LEU A 261 -13.10 4.00 -18.54
N ALA A 262 -12.54 4.48 -17.43
CA ALA A 262 -12.68 3.86 -16.12
C ALA A 262 -14.11 3.92 -15.54
N GLU A 263 -14.99 4.77 -16.06
CA GLU A 263 -16.40 4.80 -15.63
C GLU A 263 -17.10 3.45 -15.85
N ASN A 264 -16.68 2.67 -16.86
CA ASN A 264 -17.20 1.32 -17.10
C ASN A 264 -16.79 0.31 -16.02
N TRP A 265 -15.79 0.62 -15.19
CA TRP A 265 -15.27 -0.28 -14.17
C TRP A 265 -15.86 -0.02 -12.79
N ARG A 266 -16.70 1.01 -12.63
CA ARG A 266 -17.38 1.27 -11.36
C ARG A 266 -18.25 0.08 -10.94
N PRO A 267 -18.32 -0.23 -9.64
CA PRO A 267 -17.67 0.44 -8.50
C PRO A 267 -16.29 -0.16 -8.14
N TRP A 268 -15.57 -0.75 -9.09
CA TRP A 268 -14.38 -1.57 -8.87
C TRP A 268 -13.11 -1.03 -9.54
N ARG A 269 -13.03 0.29 -9.75
CA ARG A 269 -11.90 0.93 -10.45
C ARG A 269 -10.54 0.64 -9.80
N ALA A 270 -10.48 0.47 -8.48
CA ALA A 270 -9.22 0.14 -7.81
C ALA A 270 -8.74 -1.27 -8.18
N TYR A 271 -9.64 -2.26 -8.34
CA TYR A 271 -9.27 -3.61 -8.78
C TYR A 271 -8.75 -3.61 -10.23
N ALA A 272 -9.36 -2.80 -11.11
CA ALA A 272 -8.86 -2.59 -12.46
C ALA A 272 -7.41 -2.04 -12.46
N LEU A 273 -7.10 -1.06 -11.59
CA LEU A 273 -5.73 -0.56 -11.41
C LEU A 273 -4.76 -1.69 -11.04
N PHE A 274 -5.11 -2.55 -10.09
CA PHE A 274 -4.23 -3.66 -9.69
C PHE A 274 -4.02 -4.69 -10.80
N HIS A 275 -5.04 -4.98 -11.62
CA HIS A 275 -4.86 -5.82 -12.82
C HIS A 275 -3.85 -5.24 -13.80
N LEU A 276 -3.91 -3.91 -14.03
CA LEU A 276 -3.04 -3.20 -14.97
C LEU A 276 -1.61 -3.03 -14.43
N TRP A 277 -1.45 -2.71 -13.14
CA TRP A 277 -0.14 -2.65 -12.49
C TRP A 277 0.54 -4.01 -12.42
N ALA A 278 -0.21 -5.08 -12.11
CA ALA A 278 0.34 -6.43 -12.09
C ALA A 278 0.88 -6.87 -13.46
N ASP A 279 0.28 -6.39 -14.54
CA ASP A 279 0.73 -6.69 -15.90
C ASP A 279 2.05 -6.02 -16.26
N ALA A 280 2.18 -4.75 -15.87
CA ALA A 280 3.27 -3.90 -16.32
C ALA A 280 4.46 -3.81 -15.35
N VAL A 281 4.25 -4.08 -14.06
CA VAL A 281 5.24 -3.82 -12.99
C VAL A 281 5.64 -5.09 -12.25
N TYR A 282 4.72 -6.04 -12.06
CA TYR A 282 4.93 -7.22 -11.21
C TYR A 282 4.86 -8.56 -11.98
N GLY A 283 4.83 -8.49 -13.32
CA GLY A 283 4.79 -9.61 -14.26
C GLY A 283 6.11 -10.37 -14.36
#